data_AF-A0A0H4X4Y0-F1
#
_entry.id   AF-A0A0H4X4Y0-F1
#
_cell.length_a   1.000
_cell.length_b   1.000
_cell.length_c   1.000
_cell.angle_alpha   90.00
_cell.angle_beta   90.00
_cell.angle_gamma   90.00
#
_symmetry.space_group_name_H-M   'P 1'
#
loop_
_entity.id
_entity.type
_entity.pdbx_description
1 polymer ?
#
loop_
_entity_poly.entity_id
_entity_poly.type
_entity_poly.pdbx_seq_one_letter_code
_entity_poly.pdbx_strand_id
1 'polypeptide(L)'
;MAGVGTAVELFREDQPVSPSLQAYATWINGLTSAERLDRERFIESPLCHPSACLRRDALVAVGGWKDGDFPEDYALWLELLDRGFALKNLPDVLLRWRDSHGRMTRTDPRYALKRFMWMKARYLTRGRGPLADGRPCTVWGAGPSGKTLTYFLHEAGARVERYVEVHPRKVGTHIHGIPVVAPQELGAPGKGHLLVCVGVRWARAEIREDLLSWGWVEGRDFTCAA
;
A
#
# COMPACT_ATOMS: atom_id res chain seq x y z
N MET A 1 12.57 -13.78 10.03
CA MET A 1 12.97 -12.37 9.73
C MET A 1 13.91 -12.40 8.53
N ALA A 2 13.63 -11.68 7.45
CA ALA A 2 14.47 -11.62 6.26
C ALA A 2 15.29 -10.32 6.14
N GLY A 3 14.82 -9.23 6.73
CA GLY A 3 15.50 -7.95 6.65
C GLY A 3 14.92 -6.94 7.61
N VAL A 4 15.69 -5.88 7.84
CA VAL A 4 15.27 -4.74 8.63
C VAL A 4 15.64 -3.45 7.91
N GLY A 5 14.78 -2.44 8.01
CA GLY A 5 15.20 -1.05 7.81
C GLY A 5 15.49 -0.39 9.17
N THR A 6 15.84 0.88 9.15
CA THR A 6 15.99 1.70 10.36
C THR A 6 15.04 2.88 10.30
N ALA A 7 14.79 3.53 11.44
CA ALA A 7 14.18 4.84 11.42
C ALA A 7 15.10 5.82 10.67
N VAL A 8 14.47 6.82 10.04
CA VAL A 8 15.16 7.82 9.23
C VAL A 8 14.78 9.22 9.69
N GLU A 9 15.72 10.15 9.54
CA GLU A 9 15.50 11.58 9.70
C GLU A 9 15.64 12.25 8.34
N LEU A 10 14.56 12.87 7.85
CA LEU A 10 14.60 13.60 6.59
C LEU A 10 15.26 14.97 6.75
N PHE A 11 16.07 15.36 5.78
CA PHE A 11 16.55 16.72 5.68
C PHE A 11 16.64 17.20 4.23
N ARG A 12 16.71 18.51 4.09
CA ARG A 12 16.91 19.26 2.85
C ARG A 12 17.85 20.42 3.14
N GLU A 13 18.61 20.85 2.15
CA GLU A 13 19.54 21.98 2.29
C GLU A 13 18.94 23.30 1.79
N ASP A 14 17.94 23.22 0.90
CA ASP A 14 17.41 24.36 0.16
C ASP A 14 16.09 24.91 0.74
N GLN A 15 15.32 24.08 1.43
CA GLN A 15 14.01 24.42 1.98
C GLN A 15 13.59 23.40 3.05
N PRO A 16 12.53 23.65 3.84
CA PRO A 16 11.97 22.63 4.71
C PRO A 16 11.48 21.39 3.94
N VAL A 17 11.57 20.23 4.58
CA VAL A 17 10.96 18.99 4.11
C VAL A 17 9.43 19.17 4.08
N SER A 18 8.77 18.67 3.03
CA SER A 18 7.32 18.86 2.89
C SER A 18 6.54 18.10 3.97
N PRO A 19 5.38 18.61 4.44
CA PRO A 19 4.56 17.91 5.44
C PRO A 19 4.19 16.48 5.05
N SER A 20 3.90 16.24 3.76
CA SER A 20 3.57 14.91 3.25
C SER A 20 4.75 13.93 3.35
N LEU A 21 5.98 14.39 3.08
CA LEU A 21 7.17 13.57 3.18
C LEU A 21 7.58 13.36 4.65
N GLN A 22 7.44 14.39 5.50
CA GLN A 22 7.63 14.27 6.94
C GLN A 22 6.70 13.20 7.53
N ALA A 23 5.42 13.25 7.18
CA ALA A 23 4.44 12.27 7.61
C ALA A 23 4.81 10.87 7.08
N TYR A 24 5.37 10.75 5.87
CA TYR A 24 5.85 9.47 5.35
C TYR A 24 7.01 8.91 6.20
N ALA A 25 7.99 9.73 6.58
CA ALA A 25 9.04 9.34 7.53
C ALA A 25 8.47 8.88 8.87
N THR A 26 7.53 9.63 9.45
CA THR A 26 6.85 9.22 10.69
C THR A 26 6.16 7.86 10.54
N TRP A 27 5.51 7.60 9.40
CA TRP A 27 4.84 6.33 9.13
C TRP A 27 5.83 5.17 9.03
N ILE A 28 6.90 5.28 8.21
CA ILE A 28 7.91 4.20 8.09
C ILE A 28 8.62 3.94 9.42
N ASN A 29 8.96 4.99 10.19
CA ASN A 29 9.62 4.87 11.48
C ASN A 29 8.73 4.15 12.51
N GLY A 30 7.41 4.15 12.31
CA GLY A 30 6.44 3.43 13.14
C GLY A 30 6.24 1.95 12.77
N LEU A 31 6.79 1.45 11.66
CA LEU A 31 6.62 0.06 11.21
C LEU A 31 7.61 -0.89 11.92
N THR A 32 7.58 -0.89 13.26
CA THR A 32 8.58 -1.56 14.09
C THR A 32 8.31 -3.03 14.39
N SER A 33 7.13 -3.55 14.00
CA SER A 33 6.80 -4.97 14.08
C SER A 33 6.55 -5.56 12.69
N ALA A 34 6.80 -6.86 12.55
CA ALA A 34 6.63 -7.56 11.28
C ALA A 34 5.16 -7.60 10.85
N GLU A 35 4.26 -7.77 11.81
CA GLU A 35 2.82 -7.84 11.60
C GLU A 35 2.28 -6.49 11.10
N ARG A 36 2.73 -5.39 11.71
CA ARG A 36 2.34 -4.04 11.28
C ARG A 36 2.88 -3.75 9.89
N LEU A 37 4.13 -4.09 9.61
CA LEU A 37 4.74 -3.85 8.30
C LEU A 37 4.05 -4.69 7.21
N ASP A 38 3.81 -5.98 7.45
CA ASP A 38 3.07 -6.85 6.52
C ASP A 38 1.68 -6.27 6.26
N ARG A 39 0.94 -5.88 7.29
CA ARG A 39 -0.40 -5.26 7.15
C ARG A 39 -0.39 -3.97 6.33
N GLU A 40 0.62 -3.13 6.53
CA GLU A 40 0.73 -1.79 5.91
C GLU A 40 1.43 -1.82 4.54
N ARG A 41 1.86 -3.00 4.04
CA ARG A 41 2.67 -3.16 2.81
C ARG A 41 2.06 -2.58 1.53
N PHE A 42 0.76 -2.34 1.50
CA PHE A 42 0.04 -1.77 0.36
C PHE A 42 -0.26 -0.28 0.50
N ILE A 43 0.15 0.37 1.58
CA ILE A 43 0.01 1.82 1.74
C ILE A 43 1.06 2.54 0.90
N GLU A 44 2.34 2.25 1.13
CA GLU A 44 3.49 2.84 0.44
C GLU A 44 4.72 1.93 0.61
N SER A 45 5.89 2.27 0.06
CA SER A 45 7.12 1.51 0.31
C SER A 45 7.43 1.43 1.82
N PRO A 46 7.41 0.25 2.45
CA PRO A 46 7.45 0.14 3.91
C PRO A 46 8.86 0.28 4.51
N LEU A 47 9.90 0.25 3.67
CA LEU A 47 11.30 0.44 4.06
C LEU A 47 11.91 1.59 3.25
N CYS A 48 12.79 2.34 3.88
CA CYS A 48 13.70 3.25 3.19
C CYS A 48 14.89 2.41 2.71
N HIS A 49 15.04 2.23 1.39
CA HIS A 49 16.06 1.33 0.84
C HIS A 49 17.49 1.59 1.35
N PRO A 50 17.99 2.84 1.44
CA PRO A 50 19.33 3.10 1.94
C PRO A 50 19.55 2.73 3.41
N SER A 51 18.50 2.47 4.19
CA SER A 51 18.62 1.95 5.57
C SER A 51 18.40 0.44 5.69
N ALA A 52 18.14 -0.25 4.59
CA ALA A 52 17.80 -1.67 4.62
C ALA A 52 19.04 -2.56 4.76
N CYS A 53 18.93 -3.56 5.63
CA CYS A 53 19.86 -4.67 5.75
C CYS A 53 19.10 -5.99 5.58
N LEU A 54 19.61 -6.88 4.73
CA LEU A 54 18.91 -8.10 4.31
C LEU A 54 19.76 -9.34 4.61
N ARG A 55 19.09 -10.41 5.02
CA ARG A 55 19.72 -11.74 5.06
C ARG A 55 19.91 -12.23 3.63
N ARG A 56 21.13 -12.65 3.31
CA ARG A 56 21.52 -13.13 1.99
C ARG A 56 20.66 -14.29 1.51
N ASP A 57 20.37 -15.26 2.37
CA ASP A 57 19.57 -16.44 2.03
C ASP A 57 18.15 -16.08 1.59
N ALA A 58 17.49 -15.15 2.28
CA ALA A 58 16.18 -14.64 1.92
C ALA A 58 16.20 -13.88 0.58
N LEU A 59 17.21 -13.02 0.37
CA LEU A 59 17.37 -12.28 -0.89
C LEU A 59 17.55 -13.23 -2.09
N VAL A 60 18.38 -14.26 -1.93
CA VAL A 60 18.61 -15.28 -2.96
C VAL A 60 17.33 -16.08 -3.22
N ALA A 61 16.57 -16.45 -2.18
CA ALA A 61 15.33 -17.23 -2.31
C ALA A 61 14.24 -16.52 -3.14
N VAL A 62 14.26 -15.18 -3.18
CA VAL A 62 13.32 -14.37 -3.98
C VAL A 62 13.88 -13.91 -5.32
N GLY A 63 15.14 -14.22 -5.61
CA GLY A 63 15.80 -13.89 -6.88
C GLY A 63 16.39 -12.48 -6.95
N GLY A 64 16.51 -11.77 -5.82
CA GLY A 64 17.07 -10.42 -5.79
C GLY A 64 16.18 -9.33 -6.41
N TRP A 65 16.81 -8.20 -6.75
CA TRP A 65 16.16 -7.13 -7.49
C TRP A 65 15.87 -7.56 -8.92
N LYS A 66 14.69 -7.20 -9.41
CA LYS A 66 14.25 -7.46 -10.77
C LYS A 66 14.29 -6.14 -11.53
N ASP A 67 14.86 -6.19 -12.73
CA ASP A 67 14.79 -5.06 -13.66
C ASP A 67 13.41 -5.01 -14.33
N GLY A 68 12.93 -3.80 -14.60
CA GLY A 68 11.65 -3.57 -15.23
C GLY A 68 11.10 -2.17 -14.97
N ASP A 69 9.91 -1.95 -15.53
CA ASP A 69 9.23 -0.66 -15.49
C ASP A 69 8.33 -0.54 -14.25
N PHE A 70 8.96 -0.65 -13.07
CA PHE A 70 8.33 -0.60 -11.74
C PHE A 70 9.36 -0.23 -10.65
N PRO A 71 8.92 0.20 -9.44
CA PRO A 71 9.84 0.51 -8.34
C PRO A 71 10.50 -0.77 -7.80
N GLU A 72 11.78 -0.98 -8.13
CA GLU A 72 12.52 -2.22 -7.84
C GLU A 72 12.60 -2.55 -6.34
N ASP A 73 12.79 -1.55 -5.49
CA ASP A 73 12.84 -1.72 -4.04
C ASP A 73 11.51 -2.20 -3.47
N TYR A 74 10.43 -1.53 -3.88
CA TYR A 74 9.09 -1.90 -3.45
C TYR A 74 8.71 -3.29 -3.95
N ALA A 75 9.13 -3.65 -5.18
CA ALA A 75 8.96 -4.98 -5.72
C ALA A 75 9.66 -6.05 -4.89
N LEU A 76 10.89 -5.79 -4.42
CA LEU A 76 11.62 -6.69 -3.54
C LEU A 76 10.90 -6.87 -2.19
N TRP A 77 10.44 -5.78 -1.57
CA TRP A 77 9.72 -5.86 -0.29
C TRP A 77 8.44 -6.68 -0.42
N LEU A 78 7.66 -6.44 -1.48
CA LEU A 78 6.45 -7.21 -1.73
C LEU A 78 6.76 -8.69 -2.03
N GLU A 79 7.80 -9.02 -2.80
CA GLU A 79 8.16 -10.42 -3.08
C GLU A 79 8.59 -11.16 -1.80
N LEU A 80 9.40 -10.53 -0.94
CA LEU A 80 9.78 -11.11 0.35
C LEU A 80 8.56 -11.39 1.22
N LEU A 81 7.66 -10.40 1.37
CA LEU A 81 6.44 -10.56 2.16
C LEU A 81 5.52 -11.63 1.55
N ASP A 82 5.35 -11.66 0.23
CA ASP A 82 4.52 -12.64 -0.47
C ASP A 82 5.03 -14.08 -0.28
N ARG A 83 6.35 -14.26 -0.20
CA ARG A 83 6.98 -15.55 0.12
C ARG A 83 6.95 -15.92 1.61
N GLY A 84 6.28 -15.12 2.44
CA GLY A 84 6.12 -15.37 3.87
C GLY A 84 7.31 -14.94 4.72
N PHE A 85 8.28 -14.22 4.16
CA PHE A 85 9.33 -13.61 4.96
C PHE A 85 8.80 -12.39 5.72
N ALA A 86 9.41 -12.13 6.89
CA ALA A 86 9.09 -10.97 7.72
C ALA A 86 10.11 -9.84 7.54
N LEU A 87 9.64 -8.60 7.51
CA LEU A 87 10.43 -7.36 7.50
C LEU A 87 9.95 -6.43 8.62
N LYS A 88 10.82 -5.58 9.16
CA LYS A 88 10.44 -4.51 10.11
C LYS A 88 11.43 -3.33 10.05
N ASN A 89 11.07 -2.17 10.57
CA ASN A 89 12.02 -1.09 10.83
C ASN A 89 12.51 -1.13 12.30
N LEU A 90 13.79 -0.85 12.53
CA LEU A 90 14.31 -0.59 13.87
C LEU A 90 13.92 0.83 14.31
N PRO A 91 13.67 1.07 15.61
CA PRO A 91 13.26 2.39 16.10
C PRO A 91 14.41 3.42 16.07
N ASP A 92 15.66 2.96 16.04
CA ASP A 92 16.85 3.81 16.05
C ASP A 92 17.01 4.56 14.72
N VAL A 93 17.26 5.87 14.82
CA VAL A 93 17.58 6.71 13.66
C VAL A 93 19.03 6.50 13.28
N LEU A 94 19.27 5.69 12.24
CA LEU A 94 20.61 5.38 11.73
C LEU A 94 20.88 5.93 10.33
N LEU A 95 19.89 6.60 9.73
CA LEU A 95 20.01 7.24 8.42
C LEU A 95 19.44 8.67 8.46
N ARG A 96 20.28 9.64 8.11
CA ARG A 96 19.83 10.98 7.70
C ARG A 96 19.56 10.96 6.20
N TRP A 97 18.29 11.00 5.83
CA TRP A 97 17.85 10.84 4.45
C TRP A 97 17.64 12.18 3.76
N ARG A 98 18.53 12.49 2.82
CA ARG A 98 18.48 13.71 2.02
C ARG A 98 17.35 13.64 0.99
N ASP A 99 16.43 14.60 1.03
CA ASP A 99 15.41 14.79 -0.01
C ASP A 99 15.87 15.80 -1.07
N SER A 100 16.76 15.39 -1.99
CA SER A 100 17.20 16.24 -3.10
C SER A 100 16.25 16.20 -4.29
N HIS A 101 16.25 17.25 -5.11
CA HIS A 101 15.47 17.30 -6.37
C HIS A 101 15.81 16.15 -7.32
N GLY A 102 17.10 15.80 -7.44
CA GLY A 102 17.57 14.73 -8.33
C GLY A 102 17.47 13.30 -7.79
N ARG A 103 16.76 13.06 -6.68
CA ARG A 103 16.64 11.69 -6.16
C ARG A 103 15.77 10.85 -7.12
N MET A 104 16.15 9.59 -7.34
CA MET A 104 15.48 8.71 -8.31
C MET A 104 13.97 8.61 -8.10
N THR A 105 13.50 8.55 -6.84
CA THR A 105 12.06 8.46 -6.55
C THR A 105 11.25 9.71 -6.93
N ARG A 106 11.89 10.80 -7.36
CA ARG A 106 11.25 12.01 -7.92
C ARG A 106 11.33 12.08 -9.44
N THR A 107 12.42 11.59 -10.03
CA THR A 107 12.77 11.86 -11.43
C THR A 107 12.60 10.65 -12.33
N ASP A 108 12.70 9.43 -11.80
CA ASP A 108 12.66 8.20 -12.58
C ASP A 108 11.21 7.73 -12.78
N PRO A 109 10.76 7.52 -14.03
CA PRO A 109 9.38 7.11 -14.33
C PRO A 109 9.00 5.75 -13.72
N ARG A 110 9.96 4.89 -13.37
CA ARG A 110 9.72 3.62 -12.68
C ARG A 110 9.10 3.82 -11.30
N TYR A 111 9.30 4.98 -10.69
CA TYR A 111 8.76 5.35 -9.38
C TYR A 111 7.48 6.20 -9.45
N ALA A 112 6.87 6.33 -10.64
CA ALA A 112 5.59 7.01 -10.77
C ALA A 112 4.49 6.30 -9.97
N LEU A 113 3.55 7.06 -9.40
CA LEU A 113 2.44 6.52 -8.58
C LEU A 113 1.68 5.38 -9.28
N LYS A 114 1.48 5.48 -10.61
CA LYS A 114 0.84 4.44 -11.41
C LYS A 114 1.59 3.10 -11.33
N ARG A 115 2.92 3.10 -11.21
CA ARG A 115 3.75 1.89 -11.06
C ARG A 115 3.60 1.24 -9.69
N PHE A 116 3.47 2.04 -8.63
CA PHE A 116 3.12 1.52 -7.31
C PHE A 116 1.73 0.87 -7.32
N MET A 117 0.75 1.47 -7.98
CA MET A 117 -0.60 0.89 -8.10
C MET A 117 -0.60 -0.42 -8.90
N TRP A 118 0.16 -0.48 -9.99
CA TRP A 118 0.34 -1.70 -10.76
C TRP A 118 0.96 -2.83 -9.91
N MET A 119 2.00 -2.52 -9.14
CA MET A 119 2.61 -3.45 -8.20
C MET A 119 1.62 -3.93 -7.13
N LYS A 120 0.89 -3.00 -6.50
CA LYS A 120 -0.13 -3.32 -5.49
C LYS A 120 -1.18 -4.27 -6.07
N ALA A 121 -1.75 -3.99 -7.24
CA ALA A 121 -2.74 -4.86 -7.87
C ALA A 121 -2.23 -6.30 -8.04
N ARG A 122 -1.01 -6.47 -8.57
CA ARG A 122 -0.42 -7.80 -8.78
C ARG A 122 -0.24 -8.59 -7.50
N TYR A 123 0.20 -7.94 -6.42
CA TYR A 123 0.40 -8.60 -5.13
C TYR A 123 -0.87 -8.70 -4.28
N LEU A 124 -1.91 -7.94 -4.60
CA LEU A 124 -3.23 -8.13 -4.02
C LEU A 124 -3.89 -9.40 -4.58
N THR A 125 -3.65 -9.76 -5.85
CA THR A 125 -4.33 -10.85 -6.57
C THR A 125 -3.54 -12.15 -6.68
N ARG A 126 -2.39 -12.28 -6.00
CA ARG A 126 -1.56 -13.49 -6.05
C ARG A 126 -0.99 -13.85 -4.68
N GLY A 127 -0.53 -15.08 -4.53
CA GLY A 127 0.23 -15.52 -3.36
C GLY A 127 -0.51 -15.26 -2.04
N ARG A 128 0.10 -14.48 -1.14
CA ARG A 128 -0.48 -14.05 0.15
C ARG A 128 -1.37 -12.80 0.02
N GLY A 129 -1.68 -12.37 -1.20
CA GLY A 129 -2.60 -11.28 -1.50
C GLY A 129 -4.04 -11.61 -1.08
N PRO A 130 -4.80 -10.65 -0.57
CA PRO A 130 -6.17 -10.89 -0.11
C PRO A 130 -7.14 -11.27 -1.23
N LEU A 131 -6.81 -11.10 -2.50
CA LEU A 131 -7.65 -11.45 -3.66
C LEU A 131 -7.10 -12.65 -4.44
N ALA A 132 -6.12 -13.37 -3.89
CA ALA A 132 -5.46 -14.49 -4.57
C ALA A 132 -6.38 -15.68 -4.85
N ASP A 133 -7.45 -15.85 -4.08
CA ASP A 133 -8.47 -16.88 -4.26
C ASP A 133 -9.57 -16.48 -5.27
N GLY A 134 -9.45 -15.31 -5.89
CA GLY A 134 -10.41 -14.81 -6.88
C GLY A 134 -11.72 -14.29 -6.28
N ARG A 135 -11.81 -14.12 -4.95
CA ARG A 135 -13.01 -13.52 -4.34
C ARG A 135 -13.24 -12.10 -4.86
N PRO A 136 -14.52 -11.68 -5.04
CA PRO A 136 -14.80 -10.33 -5.49
C PRO A 136 -14.33 -9.29 -4.46
N CYS A 137 -14.11 -8.06 -4.91
CA CYS A 137 -13.75 -6.97 -4.02
C CYS A 137 -14.63 -5.73 -4.17
N THR A 138 -14.76 -5.01 -3.06
CA THR A 138 -15.33 -3.66 -3.01
C THR A 138 -14.18 -2.67 -2.83
N VAL A 139 -14.22 -1.53 -3.52
CA VAL A 139 -13.19 -0.49 -3.38
C VAL A 139 -13.77 0.73 -2.68
N TRP A 140 -13.34 1.01 -1.46
CA TRP A 140 -13.70 2.25 -0.77
C TRP A 140 -12.77 3.37 -1.18
N GLY A 141 -13.30 4.36 -1.90
CA GLY A 141 -12.54 5.50 -2.43
C GLY A 141 -12.40 5.46 -3.94
N ALA A 142 -13.34 6.08 -4.65
CA ALA A 142 -13.32 6.22 -6.11
C ALA A 142 -12.54 7.47 -6.59
N GLY A 143 -11.43 7.80 -5.93
CA GLY A 143 -10.51 8.88 -6.32
C GLY A 143 -9.57 8.46 -7.48
N PRO A 144 -8.65 9.33 -7.92
CA PRO A 144 -7.66 8.98 -8.95
C PRO A 144 -6.87 7.71 -8.64
N SER A 145 -6.38 7.55 -7.40
CA SER A 145 -5.67 6.34 -6.95
C SER A 145 -6.57 5.10 -6.99
N GLY A 146 -7.76 5.14 -6.39
CA GLY A 146 -8.68 3.99 -6.38
C GLY A 146 -9.14 3.56 -7.77
N LYS A 147 -9.38 4.51 -8.68
CA LYS A 147 -9.69 4.20 -10.09
C LYS A 147 -8.50 3.58 -10.82
N THR A 148 -7.29 4.10 -10.58
CA THR A 148 -6.06 3.55 -11.17
C THR A 148 -5.79 2.13 -10.67
N LEU A 149 -5.95 1.90 -9.36
CA LEU A 149 -5.82 0.57 -8.78
C LEU A 149 -6.88 -0.38 -9.35
N THR A 150 -8.14 0.08 -9.47
CA THR A 150 -9.23 -0.73 -10.05
C THR A 150 -8.95 -1.14 -11.49
N TYR A 151 -8.42 -0.23 -12.31
CA TYR A 151 -7.96 -0.57 -13.66
C TYR A 151 -6.95 -1.73 -13.63
N PHE A 152 -5.93 -1.65 -12.77
CA PHE A 152 -4.91 -2.69 -12.67
C PHE A 152 -5.40 -3.99 -12.01
N LEU A 153 -6.37 -3.90 -11.10
CA LEU A 153 -7.04 -5.06 -10.53
C LEU A 153 -7.77 -5.84 -11.64
N HIS A 154 -8.48 -5.15 -12.53
CA HIS A 154 -9.10 -5.79 -13.69
C HIS A 154 -8.08 -6.41 -14.64
N GLU A 155 -6.98 -5.72 -14.96
CA GLU A 155 -5.88 -6.31 -15.75
C GLU A 155 -5.28 -7.56 -15.08
N ALA A 156 -5.27 -7.59 -13.74
CA ALA A 156 -4.82 -8.74 -12.96
C ALA A 156 -5.90 -9.81 -12.72
N GLY A 157 -7.07 -9.69 -13.36
CA GLY A 157 -8.16 -10.68 -13.30
C GLY A 157 -9.10 -10.57 -12.09
N ALA A 158 -8.96 -9.53 -11.26
CA ALA A 158 -9.85 -9.32 -10.13
C ALA A 158 -11.20 -8.72 -10.54
N ARG A 159 -12.24 -9.09 -9.79
CA ARG A 159 -13.60 -8.60 -9.97
C ARG A 159 -13.92 -7.54 -8.92
N VAL A 160 -14.00 -6.28 -9.35
CA VAL A 160 -14.51 -5.17 -8.53
C VAL A 160 -16.02 -5.06 -8.71
N GLU A 161 -16.78 -5.26 -7.63
CA GLU A 161 -18.26 -5.30 -7.71
C GLU A 161 -18.90 -3.94 -7.47
N ARG A 162 -18.29 -3.10 -6.64
CA ARG A 162 -18.80 -1.77 -6.29
C ARG A 162 -17.71 -0.87 -5.74
N TYR A 163 -17.94 0.42 -5.84
CA TYR A 163 -17.22 1.44 -5.09
C TYR A 163 -18.02 1.89 -3.86
N VAL A 164 -17.32 2.28 -2.81
CA VAL A 164 -17.91 3.05 -1.69
C VAL A 164 -17.40 4.49 -1.73
N GLU A 165 -18.31 5.45 -1.59
CA GLU A 165 -18.02 6.89 -1.54
C GLU A 165 -18.94 7.63 -0.55
N VAL A 166 -18.38 8.63 0.14
CA VAL A 166 -19.06 9.59 1.01
C VAL A 166 -19.59 10.82 0.27
N HIS A 167 -19.02 11.15 -0.90
CA HIS A 167 -19.36 12.36 -1.64
C HIS A 167 -20.75 12.21 -2.29
N PRO A 168 -21.75 13.01 -1.90
CA PRO A 168 -23.15 12.81 -2.29
C PRO A 168 -23.37 12.77 -3.81
N ARG A 169 -22.61 13.58 -4.56
CA ARG A 169 -22.68 13.61 -6.03
C ARG A 169 -22.21 12.34 -6.74
N LYS A 170 -21.48 11.44 -6.07
CA LYS A 170 -21.01 10.18 -6.66
C LYS A 170 -21.86 8.99 -6.24
N VAL A 171 -22.44 9.01 -5.04
CA VAL A 171 -23.34 7.96 -4.56
C VAL A 171 -24.52 7.80 -5.52
N GLY A 172 -24.87 6.55 -5.85
CA GLY A 172 -25.93 6.22 -6.81
C GLY A 172 -25.51 6.31 -8.29
N THR A 173 -24.27 6.71 -8.58
CA THR A 173 -23.74 6.75 -9.95
C THR A 173 -23.02 5.44 -10.31
N HIS A 174 -22.53 5.35 -11.55
CA HIS A 174 -21.68 4.26 -12.01
C HIS A 174 -20.36 4.81 -12.53
N ILE A 175 -19.25 4.13 -12.22
CA ILE A 175 -17.92 4.45 -12.72
C ILE A 175 -17.45 3.26 -13.55
N HIS A 176 -17.32 3.44 -14.86
CA HIS A 176 -17.00 2.35 -15.81
C HIS A 176 -17.92 1.13 -15.65
N GLY A 177 -19.23 1.37 -15.42
CA GLY A 177 -20.23 0.31 -15.22
C GLY A 177 -20.26 -0.28 -13.81
N ILE A 178 -19.34 0.12 -12.91
CA ILE A 178 -19.30 -0.34 -11.52
C ILE A 178 -20.17 0.60 -10.67
N PRO A 179 -21.16 0.09 -9.91
CA PRO A 179 -22.01 0.92 -9.07
C PRO A 179 -21.24 1.57 -7.93
N VAL A 180 -21.63 2.79 -7.57
CA VAL A 180 -21.09 3.55 -6.44
C VAL A 180 -22.15 3.64 -5.34
N VAL A 181 -21.86 3.05 -4.19
CA VAL A 181 -22.78 2.98 -3.04
C VAL A 181 -22.30 3.85 -1.88
N ALA A 182 -23.21 4.20 -0.99
CA ALA A 182 -22.89 4.89 0.25
C ALA A 182 -22.27 3.92 1.29
N PRO A 183 -21.51 4.40 2.29
CA PRO A 183 -20.95 3.56 3.35
C PRO A 183 -22.00 2.71 4.09
N GLN A 184 -23.21 3.25 4.26
CA GLN A 184 -24.32 2.57 4.94
C GLN A 184 -24.78 1.30 4.20
N GLU A 185 -24.49 1.19 2.91
CA GLU A 185 -24.83 0.04 2.08
C GLU A 185 -23.73 -1.04 2.06
N LEU A 186 -22.61 -0.82 2.77
CA LEU A 186 -21.51 -1.77 2.83
C LEU A 186 -21.94 -3.11 3.45
N GLY A 187 -22.75 -3.07 4.51
CA GLY A 187 -23.21 -4.25 5.26
C GLY A 187 -22.13 -4.90 6.12
N ALA A 188 -22.45 -6.08 6.68
CA ALA A 188 -21.51 -6.90 7.43
C ALA A 188 -20.45 -7.57 6.51
N PRO A 189 -19.30 -8.02 7.04
CA PRO A 189 -18.32 -8.77 6.26
C PRO A 189 -18.96 -9.95 5.52
N GLY A 190 -18.76 -10.01 4.21
CA GLY A 190 -19.34 -11.03 3.34
C GLY A 190 -18.29 -11.95 2.72
N LYS A 191 -18.62 -12.55 1.56
CA LYS A 191 -17.68 -13.37 0.78
C LYS A 191 -16.63 -12.55 0.02
N GLY A 192 -16.84 -11.24 -0.14
CA GLY A 192 -15.90 -10.34 -0.80
C GLY A 192 -14.87 -9.74 0.16
N HIS A 193 -13.85 -9.11 -0.41
CA HIS A 193 -12.84 -8.36 0.33
C HIS A 193 -12.98 -6.85 0.10
N LEU A 194 -12.79 -6.05 1.14
CA LEU A 194 -12.84 -4.59 1.03
C LEU A 194 -11.43 -4.01 0.87
N LEU A 195 -11.20 -3.23 -0.18
CA LEU A 195 -9.97 -2.45 -0.35
C LEU A 195 -10.22 -0.99 0.01
N VAL A 196 -9.59 -0.50 1.08
CA VAL A 196 -9.67 0.90 1.48
C VAL A 196 -8.61 1.71 0.71
N CYS A 197 -9.06 2.38 -0.35
CA CYS A 197 -8.25 3.11 -1.33
C CYS A 197 -8.34 4.63 -1.17
N VAL A 198 -8.14 5.10 0.06
CA VAL A 198 -8.22 6.51 0.44
C VAL A 198 -6.82 7.06 0.73
N GLY A 199 -6.36 8.00 -0.09
CA GLY A 199 -5.02 8.61 0.03
C GLY A 199 -4.89 9.53 1.25
N VAL A 200 -5.99 10.13 1.69
CA VAL A 200 -6.04 10.99 2.88
C VAL A 200 -5.87 10.14 4.14
N ARG A 201 -4.79 10.40 4.88
CA ARG A 201 -4.34 9.52 5.97
C ARG A 201 -5.31 9.46 7.16
N TRP A 202 -5.81 10.62 7.59
CA TRP A 202 -6.75 10.70 8.71
C TRP A 202 -8.08 10.01 8.35
N ALA A 203 -8.61 10.27 7.15
CA ALA A 203 -9.83 9.61 6.67
C ALA A 203 -9.67 8.09 6.56
N ARG A 204 -8.49 7.61 6.14
CA ARG A 204 -8.19 6.18 6.12
C ARG A 204 -8.11 5.58 7.54
N ALA A 205 -7.60 6.33 8.52
CA ALA A 205 -7.58 5.90 9.91
C ALA A 205 -8.99 5.82 10.49
N GLU A 206 -9.83 6.83 10.24
CA GLU A 206 -11.26 6.83 10.63
C GLU A 206 -12.01 5.64 10.03
N ILE A 207 -11.88 5.42 8.71
CA ILE A 207 -12.50 4.26 8.04
C ILE A 207 -12.04 2.94 8.66
N ARG A 208 -10.76 2.82 9.01
CA ARG A 208 -10.24 1.62 9.66
C ARG A 208 -10.88 1.42 11.05
N GLU A 209 -10.96 2.48 11.86
CA GLU A 209 -11.58 2.43 13.18
C GLU A 209 -13.07 2.07 13.10
N ASP A 210 -13.80 2.68 12.17
CA ASP A 210 -15.20 2.39 11.91
C ASP A 210 -15.40 0.91 11.53
N LEU A 211 -14.64 0.41 10.55
CA LEU A 211 -14.72 -0.99 10.12
C LEU A 211 -14.46 -1.97 11.26
N LEU A 212 -13.43 -1.72 12.08
CA LEU A 212 -13.13 -2.53 13.26
C LEU A 212 -14.29 -2.51 14.26
N SER A 213 -14.90 -1.35 14.49
CA SER A 213 -16.07 -1.21 15.38
C SER A 213 -17.31 -1.95 14.85
N TRP A 214 -17.42 -2.14 13.54
CA TRP A 214 -18.48 -2.89 12.87
C TRP A 214 -18.19 -4.39 12.77
N GLY A 215 -17.10 -4.87 13.37
CA GLY A 215 -16.74 -6.29 13.40
C GLY A 215 -15.97 -6.79 12.17
N TRP A 216 -15.49 -5.89 11.31
CA TRP A 216 -14.56 -6.25 10.24
C TRP A 216 -13.17 -6.50 10.82
N VAL A 217 -12.43 -7.46 10.26
CA VAL A 217 -11.08 -7.82 10.67
C VAL A 217 -10.09 -7.45 9.56
N GLU A 218 -9.14 -6.55 9.85
CA GLU A 218 -8.10 -6.15 8.90
C GLU A 218 -7.21 -7.35 8.53
N GLY A 219 -6.88 -7.48 7.26
CA GLY A 219 -6.17 -8.63 6.70
C GLY A 219 -7.07 -9.82 6.32
N ARG A 220 -8.21 -10.00 7.00
CA ARG A 220 -9.22 -11.03 6.65
C ARG A 220 -10.29 -10.48 5.72
N ASP A 221 -10.96 -9.42 6.17
CA ASP A 221 -12.16 -8.86 5.55
C ASP A 221 -11.84 -7.59 4.75
N PHE A 222 -10.86 -6.81 5.20
CA PHE A 222 -10.41 -5.60 4.49
C PHE A 222 -8.90 -5.40 4.53
N THR A 223 -8.39 -4.64 3.56
CA THR A 223 -6.99 -4.22 3.45
C THR A 223 -6.92 -2.77 3.02
N CYS A 224 -6.07 -1.97 3.66
CA CYS A 224 -5.79 -0.62 3.18
C CYS A 224 -4.75 -0.64 2.05
N ALA A 225 -5.05 0.02 0.93
CA ALA A 225 -4.16 0.13 -0.23
C ALA A 225 -4.26 1.55 -0.83
N ALA A 226 -3.28 2.42 -0.56
CA ALA A 226 -3.39 3.87 -0.80
C ALA A 226 -2.50 4.39 -1.93
#